data_AF-A0A7Y0KD58-F1
#
_entry.id   AF-A0A7Y0KD58-F1
#
_cell.length_a   1.000
_cell.length_b   1.000
_cell.length_c   1.000
_cell.angle_alpha   90.00
_cell.angle_beta   90.00
_cell.angle_gamma   90.00
#
_symmetry.space_group_name_H-M   'P 1'
#
loop_
_entity.id
_entity.type
_entity.pdbx_description
1 polymer ?
#
loop_
_entity_poly.entity_id
_entity_poly.type
_entity_poly.pdbx_seq_one_letter_code
_entity_poly.pdbx_strand_id
1 'polypeptide(L)' 'MNSCNFSDDETIIRAIKEIEKGLTEKEVQKKFNLSEDDLELIEFVMNDF' A
#
# COMPACT_ATOMS: atom_id res chain seq x y z
N MET A 1 -1.25 15.64 -19.71
CA MET A 1 -1.99 14.64 -18.92
C MET A 1 -0.96 13.64 -18.42
N ASN A 2 -0.51 13.79 -17.17
CA ASN A 2 0.34 12.79 -16.54
C ASN A 2 -0.52 11.54 -16.38
N SER A 3 -0.25 10.51 -17.18
CA SER A 3 -0.73 9.17 -16.85
C SER A 3 -0.07 8.76 -15.54
N CYS A 4 -0.75 8.99 -14.42
CA CYS A 4 -0.50 8.22 -13.22
C CYS A 4 -0.71 6.77 -13.63
N ASN A 5 0.39 6.03 -13.70
CA ASN A 5 0.34 4.60 -13.97
C ASN A 5 -0.39 3.96 -12.78
N PHE A 6 -1.65 3.56 -13.00
CA PHE A 6 -2.43 2.68 -12.11
C PHE A 6 -1.79 1.29 -11.93
N SER A 7 -0.50 1.14 -12.22
CA SER A 7 0.27 -0.09 -12.01
C SER A 7 0.62 -0.29 -10.54
N ASP A 8 0.52 0.75 -9.71
CA ASP A 8 0.78 0.72 -8.26
C ASP A 8 -0.48 0.43 -7.42
N ASP A 9 -1.69 0.69 -7.93
CA ASP A 9 -2.95 0.43 -7.22
C ASP A 9 -3.10 -1.04 -6.80
N GLU A 10 -2.71 -1.99 -7.66
CA GLU A 10 -2.85 -3.40 -7.31
C GLU A 10 -1.88 -3.82 -6.20
N THR A 11 -0.70 -3.20 -6.15
CA THR A 11 0.29 -3.44 -5.09
C THR A 11 -0.19 -2.87 -3.77
N ILE A 12 -0.72 -1.64 -3.77
CA ILE A 12 -1.31 -0.99 -2.59
C ILE A 12 -2.50 -1.78 -2.06
N ILE A 13 -3.42 -2.20 -2.94
CA ILE A 13 -4.58 -3.04 -2.56
C ILE A 13 -4.12 -4.39 -1.98
N ARG A 14 -3.10 -5.01 -2.57
CA ARG A 14 -2.54 -6.26 -2.04
C ARG A 14 -1.86 -6.04 -0.69
N ALA A 15 -1.16 -4.93 -0.49
CA ALA A 15 -0.52 -4.58 0.77
C ALA A 15 -1.57 -4.37 1.89
N ILE A 16 -2.64 -3.61 1.63
CA ILE A 16 -3.77 -3.42 2.56
C ILE A 16 -4.36 -4.77 2.97
N LYS A 17 -4.66 -5.66 2.00
CA LYS A 17 -5.20 -7.00 2.30
C LYS A 17 -4.28 -7.86 3.16
N GLU A 18 -2.97 -7.70 3.02
CA GLU A 18 -2.01 -8.41 3.85
C GLU A 18 -1.96 -7.81 5.27
N ILE A 19 -2.07 -6.49 5.42
CA ILE A 19 -2.22 -5.84 6.73
C ILE A 19 -3.51 -6.30 7.41
N GLU A 20 -4.64 -6.36 6.70
CA GLU A 20 -5.91 -6.89 7.23
C GLU A 20 -5.82 -8.35 7.67
N LYS A 21 -4.94 -9.16 7.08
CA LYS A 21 -4.64 -10.53 7.51
C LYS A 21 -3.75 -10.61 8.76
N GLY A 22 -3.26 -9.46 9.23
CA GLY A 22 -2.41 -9.35 10.42
C GLY A 22 -0.91 -9.16 10.13
N LEU A 23 -0.51 -8.88 8.88
CA LEU A 23 0.86 -8.44 8.62
C LEU A 23 1.04 -7.00 9.12
N THR A 24 2.27 -6.65 9.50
CA THR A 24 2.61 -5.28 9.84
C THR A 24 2.99 -4.48 8.59
N GLU A 25 2.88 -3.16 8.66
CA GLU A 25 3.27 -2.24 7.59
C GLU A 25 4.72 -2.45 7.15
N LYS A 26 5.63 -2.72 8.10
CA LYS A 26 7.05 -3.04 7.80
C LYS A 26 7.22 -4.34 7.02
N GLU A 27 6.39 -5.34 7.30
CA GLU A 27 6.42 -6.62 6.58
C GLU A 27 5.94 -6.43 5.14
N VAL A 28 4.83 -5.73 4.94
CA VAL A 28 4.31 -5.45 3.60
C VAL A 28 5.22 -4.49 2.82
N GLN A 29 5.85 -3.52 3.49
CA GLN A 29 6.85 -2.64 2.88
C GLN A 29 7.97 -3.44 2.24
N LYS A 30 8.56 -4.37 3.00
CA LYS A 30 9.65 -5.23 2.50
C LYS A 30 9.16 -6.22 1.44
N LYS A 31 7.95 -6.77 1.62
CA LYS A 31 7.38 -7.78 0.72
C LYS A 31 7.07 -7.24 -0.66
N PHE A 32 6.54 -6.02 -0.73
CA PHE A 32 6.14 -5.36 -1.97
C PHE A 32 7.13 -4.29 -2.42
N ASN A 33 8.25 -4.11 -1.70
CA ASN A 33 9.26 -3.10 -1.93
C ASN A 33 8.67 -1.68 -2.04
N LEU A 34 7.78 -1.37 -1.11
CA LEU A 34 7.06 -0.09 -1.04
C LEU A 34 7.97 1.02 -0.52
N SER A 35 7.75 2.21 -1.06
CA SER A 35 8.34 3.45 -0.53
C SER A 35 7.63 3.91 0.74
N GLU A 36 8.19 4.94 1.40
CA GLU A 36 7.48 5.60 2.51
C GLU A 36 6.20 6.30 2.03
N ASP A 37 6.20 6.93 0.85
CA ASP A 37 5.00 7.54 0.26
C ASP A 37 3.87 6.51 0.05
N ASP A 38 4.21 5.29 -0.38
CA ASP A 38 3.25 4.21 -0.54
C ASP A 38 2.64 3.76 0.79
N LEU A 39 3.44 3.77 1.87
CA LEU A 39 2.94 3.44 3.20
C LEU A 39 2.03 4.54 3.75
N GLU A 40 2.37 5.81 3.54
CA GLU A 40 1.50 6.93 3.92
C GLU A 40 0.15 6.85 3.16
N LEU A 41 0.18 6.46 1.89
CA LEU A 41 -1.05 6.25 1.12
C LEU A 41 -1.88 5.08 1.69
N ILE A 42 -1.24 3.97 2.06
CA ILE A 42 -1.90 2.82 2.70
C ILE A 42 -2.55 3.24 4.02
N GLU A 43 -1.82 3.95 4.88
CA GLU A 43 -2.34 4.43 6.16
C GLU A 43 -3.52 5.38 5.94
N PHE A 44 -3.40 6.31 4.99
CA PHE A 44 -4.46 7.23 4.62
C PHE A 44 -5.71 6.49 4.16
N VAL A 45 -5.57 5.52 3.26
CA VAL A 45 -6.70 4.71 2.74
C VAL A 45 -7.33 3.85 3.84
N MET A 46 -6.53 3.28 4.75
CA MET A 46 -7.04 2.47 5.85
C MET A 46 -7.77 3.29 6.93
N ASN A 47 -7.39 4.56 7.12
CA ASN A 47 -7.95 5.43 8.16
C ASN A 47 -9.19 6.23 7.69
N ASP A 48 -9.42 6.33 6.38
CA ASP A 48 -10.61 6.98 5.79
C ASP A 48 -11.86 6.06 5.76
N PHE A 49 -11.70 4.76 6.08
CA PHE A 49 -12.78 3.75 6.18
C PHE A 49 -13.25 3.49 7.62
#